data_AF-A0A6B2PYN1-F1
#
_entry.id   AF-A0A6B2PYN1-F1
#
_cell.length_a   1.000
_cell.length_b   1.000
_cell.length_c   1.000
_cell.angle_alpha   90.00
_cell.angle_beta   90.00
_cell.angle_gamma   90.00
#
_symmetry.space_group_name_H-M   'P 1'
#
loop_
_entity.id
_entity.type
_entity.pdbx_description
1 polymer ?
#
loop_
_entity_poly.entity_id
_entity_poly.type
_entity_poly.pdbx_seq_one_letter_code
_entity_poly.pdbx_strand_id
1 'polypeptide(L)'
;KAHEASSKTIREGVIDWFQNTLESRTNSPDTPIIVIMQRLHEDDLAGWLLGDRKDGVPVAGGNGEVWEHLCLSAIQEDGSALWPAKHNIQKLRLMEQAAPYVFAGQYRQMPSPPAGGFFKPDNIQIVDALPA
;
A
#
# COMPACT_ATOMS: atom_id res chain seq x y z
N LYS A 1 -0.89 10.55 12.42
CA LYS A 1 -1.04 11.51 11.28
C LYS A 1 -0.23 11.02 10.07
N ALA A 2 -0.60 11.36 8.83
CA ALA A 2 0.03 10.79 7.62
C ALA A 2 1.57 10.96 7.52
N HIS A 3 2.14 12.01 8.13
CA HIS A 3 3.60 12.22 8.18
C HIS A 3 4.33 11.27 9.14
N GLU A 4 3.63 10.65 10.09
CA GLU A 4 4.25 9.72 11.04
C GLU A 4 4.64 8.42 10.33
N ALA A 5 3.94 8.06 9.25
CA ALA A 5 4.22 6.86 8.46
C ALA A 5 5.57 6.93 7.71
N SER A 6 6.18 8.11 7.53
CA SER A 6 7.54 8.22 6.98
C SER A 6 8.64 8.03 8.03
N SER A 7 8.31 8.06 9.32
CA SER A 7 9.28 7.81 10.39
C SER A 7 9.46 6.32 10.62
N LYS A 8 10.66 5.81 10.31
CA LYS A 8 11.02 4.41 10.55
C LYS A 8 10.77 4.00 12.02
N THR A 9 11.20 4.82 12.97
CA THR A 9 11.03 4.55 14.41
C THR A 9 9.57 4.42 14.82
N ILE A 10 8.67 5.23 14.23
CA ILE A 10 7.23 5.12 14.53
C ILE A 10 6.67 3.83 13.94
N ARG A 11 7.04 3.48 12.69
CA ARG A 11 6.59 2.23 12.07
C ARG A 11 7.04 1.00 12.87
N GLU A 12 8.30 0.97 13.26
CA GLU A 12 8.86 -0.09 14.12
C GLU A 12 8.10 -0.17 15.45
N GLY A 13 7.81 0.97 16.09
CA GLY A 13 7.01 0.99 17.32
C GLY A 13 5.59 0.44 17.15
N VAL A 14 4.95 0.63 15.99
CA VAL A 14 3.63 0.05 15.69
C VAL A 14 3.73 -1.47 15.51
N ILE A 15 4.76 -1.95 14.81
CA ILE A 15 5.01 -3.39 14.63
C ILE A 15 5.31 -4.05 15.98
N ASP A 16 6.20 -3.45 16.78
CA ASP A 16 6.54 -3.92 18.11
C ASP A 16 5.32 -4.00 19.03
N TRP A 17 4.47 -2.97 18.99
CA TRP A 17 3.22 -2.97 19.75
C TRP A 17 2.29 -4.10 19.30
N PHE A 18 2.14 -4.30 17.99
CA PHE A 18 1.29 -5.34 17.43
C PHE A 18 1.72 -6.74 17.91
N GLN A 19 3.01 -7.08 17.76
CA GLN A 19 3.55 -8.38 18.16
C GLN A 19 3.51 -8.59 19.68
N ASN A 20 4.02 -7.63 20.44
CA ASN A 20 4.22 -7.82 21.87
C ASN A 20 2.94 -7.63 22.69
N THR A 21 1.96 -6.88 22.16
CA THR A 21 0.76 -6.49 22.90
C THR A 21 -0.53 -7.00 22.29
N LEU A 22 -0.75 -6.82 20.98
CA LEU A 22 -2.04 -7.17 20.39
C LEU A 22 -2.16 -8.68 20.21
N GLU A 23 -1.20 -9.31 19.54
CA GLU A 23 -1.24 -10.75 19.24
C GLU A 23 -1.27 -11.59 20.54
N SER A 24 -0.45 -11.21 21.53
CA SER A 24 -0.34 -11.92 22.80
C SER A 24 -1.58 -11.83 23.70
N ARG A 25 -2.51 -10.91 23.41
CA ARG A 25 -3.74 -10.67 24.19
C ARG A 25 -5.00 -11.22 23.53
N THR A 26 -4.85 -11.95 22.43
CA THR A 26 -5.98 -12.68 21.84
C THR A 26 -6.53 -13.69 22.85
N ASN A 27 -7.86 -13.85 22.87
CA ASN A 27 -8.53 -14.70 23.85
C ASN A 27 -8.24 -16.20 23.62
N SER A 28 -7.98 -16.57 22.36
CA SER A 28 -7.56 -17.89 21.92
C SER A 28 -6.76 -17.77 20.62
N PRO A 29 -6.01 -18.81 20.22
CA PRO A 29 -5.33 -18.87 18.92
C PRO A 29 -6.27 -18.71 17.72
N ASP A 30 -7.56 -19.06 17.88
CA ASP A 30 -8.56 -18.95 16.82
C ASP A 30 -9.24 -17.57 16.77
N THR A 31 -8.83 -16.62 17.61
CA THR A 31 -9.44 -15.28 17.64
C THR A 31 -8.99 -14.50 16.41
N PRO A 32 -9.89 -14.11 15.50
CA PRO A 32 -9.50 -13.43 14.27
C PRO A 32 -9.00 -12.02 14.58
N ILE A 33 -7.92 -11.62 13.91
CA ILE A 33 -7.42 -10.25 13.92
C ILE A 33 -7.78 -9.60 12.58
N ILE A 34 -8.42 -8.42 12.65
CA ILE A 34 -8.77 -7.63 11.45
C ILE A 34 -8.01 -6.31 11.52
N VAL A 35 -7.13 -6.09 10.54
CA VAL A 35 -6.37 -4.84 10.41
C VAL A 35 -7.07 -3.95 9.38
N ILE A 36 -7.54 -2.79 9.82
CA ILE A 36 -8.14 -1.77 8.95
C ILE A 36 -7.26 -0.51 9.05
N MET A 37 -6.56 -0.20 7.96
CA MET A 37 -5.70 0.98 7.89
C MET A 37 -5.58 1.53 6.47
N GLN A 38 -5.13 2.77 6.36
CA GLN A 38 -4.70 3.34 5.10
C GLN A 38 -3.23 3.00 4.88
N ARG A 39 -2.88 2.38 3.75
CA ARG A 39 -1.48 2.16 3.36
C ARG A 39 -0.80 3.47 3.04
N LEU A 40 0.26 3.80 3.77
CA LEU A 40 1.03 5.05 3.58
C LEU A 40 2.51 4.82 3.29
N HIS A 41 3.01 3.61 3.58
CA HIS A 41 4.38 3.22 3.33
C HIS A 41 4.44 1.74 2.98
N GLU A 42 5.45 1.31 2.22
CA GLU A 42 5.63 -0.11 1.92
C GLU A 42 5.86 -0.93 3.20
N ASP A 43 6.78 -0.49 4.07
CA ASP A 43 7.05 -1.07 5.39
C ASP A 43 6.08 -0.69 6.53
N ASP A 44 4.84 -0.29 6.22
CA ASP A 44 3.84 -0.13 7.30
C ASP A 44 3.38 -1.49 7.85
N LEU A 45 2.58 -1.50 8.92
CA LEU A 45 2.14 -2.75 9.59
C LEU A 45 1.55 -3.74 8.58
N ALA A 46 0.66 -3.29 7.70
CA ALA A 46 0.06 -4.17 6.70
C ALA A 46 1.09 -4.66 5.69
N GLY A 47 2.03 -3.84 5.24
CA GLY A 47 3.12 -4.31 4.39
C GLY A 47 3.99 -5.38 5.07
N TRP A 48 4.33 -5.19 6.34
CA TRP A 48 5.05 -6.17 7.13
C TRP A 48 4.27 -7.48 7.31
N LEU A 49 2.96 -7.42 7.58
CA LEU A 49 2.08 -8.61 7.70
C LEU A 49 1.84 -9.33 6.37
N LEU A 50 1.93 -8.62 5.25
CA LEU A 50 1.72 -9.20 3.92
C LEU A 50 2.98 -9.83 3.31
N GLY A 51 4.17 -9.46 3.83
CA GLY A 51 5.46 -9.96 3.34
C GLY A 51 5.72 -9.68 1.86
N ASP A 52 6.65 -10.43 1.27
CA ASP A 52 7.03 -10.33 -0.15
C ASP A 52 6.00 -11.01 -1.07
N ARG A 53 4.75 -10.55 -1.00
CA ARG A 53 3.63 -11.10 -1.77
C ARG A 53 3.89 -10.94 -3.28
N LYS A 54 3.98 -12.04 -4.02
CA LYS A 54 4.19 -12.06 -5.47
C LYS A 54 2.86 -12.31 -6.18
N ASP A 55 2.48 -11.44 -7.11
CA ASP A 55 1.30 -11.62 -7.98
C ASP A 55 0.03 -12.04 -7.23
N GLY A 56 -0.20 -11.46 -6.05
CA GLY A 56 -1.37 -11.75 -5.20
C GLY A 56 -1.28 -13.05 -4.38
N VAL A 57 -0.30 -13.92 -4.64
CA VAL A 57 -0.08 -15.19 -3.92
C VAL A 57 0.23 -14.90 -2.45
N PRO A 58 -0.64 -15.31 -1.50
CA PRO A 58 -0.39 -15.12 -0.08
C PRO A 58 0.89 -15.83 0.36
N VAL A 59 1.71 -15.15 1.15
CA VAL A 59 2.91 -15.70 1.79
C VAL A 59 2.88 -15.34 3.27
N ALA A 60 3.69 -16.02 4.08
CA ALA A 60 3.84 -15.66 5.48
C ALA A 60 4.49 -14.28 5.60
N GLY A 61 3.87 -13.40 6.39
CA GLY A 61 4.39 -12.08 6.70
C GLY A 61 5.45 -12.10 7.80
N GLY A 62 5.78 -10.92 8.30
CA GLY A 62 6.77 -10.77 9.36
C GLY A 62 6.37 -11.38 10.71
N ASN A 63 5.07 -11.62 10.96
CA ASN A 63 4.61 -12.38 12.12
C ASN A 63 4.62 -13.91 11.90
N GLY A 64 4.98 -14.37 10.70
CA GLY A 64 5.02 -15.79 10.33
C GLY A 64 3.67 -16.37 9.87
N GLU A 65 2.60 -15.58 9.84
CA GLU A 65 1.27 -16.02 9.40
C GLU A 65 0.93 -15.54 8.00
N VAL A 66 0.01 -16.26 7.34
CA VAL A 66 -0.50 -15.90 6.02
C VAL A 66 -1.76 -15.06 6.16
N TRP A 67 -1.70 -13.80 5.74
CA TRP A 67 -2.81 -12.85 5.85
C TRP A 67 -3.67 -12.78 4.59
N GLU A 68 -4.98 -12.85 4.77
CA GLU A 68 -5.94 -12.48 3.73
C GLU A 68 -5.89 -10.96 3.51
N HIS A 69 -5.89 -10.54 2.25
CA HIS A 69 -5.82 -9.13 1.88
C HIS A 69 -6.99 -8.73 1.00
N LEU A 70 -7.87 -7.90 1.56
CA LEU A 70 -8.93 -7.24 0.81
C LEU A 70 -8.49 -5.82 0.44
N CYS A 71 -8.10 -5.63 -0.82
CA CYS A 71 -7.68 -4.32 -1.34
C CYS A 71 -8.89 -3.56 -1.92
N LEU A 72 -9.32 -2.49 -1.24
CA LEU A 72 -10.41 -1.61 -1.70
C LEU A 72 -9.87 -0.40 -2.46
N SER A 73 -9.33 -0.65 -3.66
CA SER A 73 -8.79 0.40 -4.53
C SER A 73 -9.88 1.38 -4.99
N ALA A 74 -9.64 2.68 -4.91
CA ALA A 74 -10.62 3.71 -5.26
C ALA A 74 -11.02 3.66 -6.75
N ILE A 75 -10.12 3.19 -7.61
CA ILE A 75 -10.39 2.85 -9.00
C ILE A 75 -10.22 1.34 -9.13
N GLN A 76 -11.26 0.65 -9.57
CA GLN A 76 -11.30 -0.80 -9.73
C GLN A 76 -10.51 -1.27 -10.97
N GLU A 77 -10.33 -2.58 -11.12
CA GLU A 77 -9.61 -3.19 -12.25
C GLU A 77 -10.27 -2.88 -13.61
N ASP A 78 -11.60 -2.81 -13.63
CA ASP A 78 -12.39 -2.41 -14.80
C ASP A 78 -12.31 -0.90 -15.10
N GLY A 79 -11.56 -0.14 -14.30
CA GLY A 79 -11.39 1.30 -14.43
C GLY A 79 -12.56 2.13 -13.87
N SER A 80 -13.56 1.52 -13.25
CA SER A 80 -14.67 2.23 -12.60
C SER A 80 -14.27 2.76 -11.22
N ALA A 81 -15.05 3.71 -10.68
CA ALA A 81 -14.86 4.20 -9.32
C ALA A 81 -15.50 3.24 -8.32
N LEU A 82 -14.77 2.89 -7.25
CA LEU A 82 -15.28 2.03 -6.16
C LEU A 82 -16.51 2.63 -5.48
N TRP A 83 -16.53 3.95 -5.29
CA TRP A 83 -17.65 4.67 -4.67
C TRP A 83 -17.98 5.95 -5.45
N PRO A 84 -18.76 5.83 -6.56
CA PRO A 84 -19.04 6.94 -7.45
C PRO A 84 -19.75 8.13 -6.80
N ALA A 85 -20.54 7.88 -5.75
CA ALA A 85 -21.24 8.95 -5.02
C ALA A 85 -20.29 9.87 -4.23
N LYS A 86 -19.11 9.37 -3.84
CA LYS A 86 -18.07 10.18 -3.18
C LYS A 86 -17.09 10.77 -4.18
N HIS A 87 -16.54 9.94 -5.06
CA HIS A 87 -15.65 10.37 -6.14
C HIS A 87 -16.00 9.60 -7.41
N ASN A 88 -16.39 10.31 -8.47
CA ASN A 88 -16.54 9.70 -9.79
C ASN A 88 -15.17 9.41 -10.42
N ILE A 89 -15.17 8.60 -11.49
CA ILE A 89 -13.92 8.19 -12.14
C ILE A 89 -13.12 9.36 -12.68
N GLN A 90 -13.78 10.39 -13.24
CA GLN A 90 -13.10 11.57 -13.78
C GLN A 90 -12.32 12.30 -12.67
N LYS A 91 -12.92 12.47 -11.50
CA LYS A 91 -12.27 13.10 -10.34
C LYS A 91 -11.10 12.26 -9.84
N LEU A 92 -11.26 10.94 -9.75
CA LEU A 92 -10.18 10.05 -9.32
C LEU A 92 -8.99 10.10 -10.28
N ARG A 93 -9.22 10.12 -11.59
CA ARG A 93 -8.14 10.27 -12.59
C ARG A 93 -7.42 11.61 -12.48
N LEU A 94 -8.14 12.70 -12.22
CA LEU A 94 -7.53 14.01 -11.95
C LEU A 94 -6.66 13.99 -10.69
N MET A 95 -7.12 13.34 -9.62
CA MET A 95 -6.36 13.20 -8.38
C MET A 95 -5.11 12.33 -8.58
N GLU A 96 -5.23 11.24 -9.34
CA GLU A 96 -4.13 10.35 -9.72
C GLU A 96 -3.06 11.10 -10.51
N GLN A 97 -3.46 11.94 -11.48
CA GLN A 97 -2.53 12.76 -12.25
C GLN A 97 -1.85 13.85 -11.41
N ALA A 98 -2.58 14.49 -10.50
CA ALA A 98 -2.07 15.60 -9.69
C ALA A 98 -1.03 15.14 -8.66
N ALA A 99 -1.21 13.96 -8.06
CA ALA A 99 -0.30 13.43 -7.04
C ALA A 99 -0.15 11.91 -7.13
N PRO A 100 0.51 11.35 -8.16
CA PRO A 100 0.55 9.91 -8.43
C PRO A 100 1.04 9.07 -7.25
N TYR A 101 2.13 9.50 -6.59
CA TYR A 101 2.71 8.80 -5.45
C TYR A 101 1.75 8.73 -4.24
N VAL A 102 1.17 9.88 -3.89
CA VAL A 102 0.21 9.97 -2.78
C VAL A 102 -1.05 9.19 -3.12
N PHE A 103 -1.50 9.25 -4.38
CA PHE A 103 -2.67 8.53 -4.85
C PHE A 103 -2.47 7.01 -4.80
N ALA A 104 -1.28 6.52 -5.19
CA ALA A 104 -0.94 5.11 -5.15
C ALA A 104 -1.06 4.54 -3.72
N GLY A 105 -0.47 5.18 -2.72
CA GLY A 105 -0.65 4.77 -1.32
C GLY A 105 -2.09 4.96 -0.84
N GLN A 106 -2.58 6.19 -0.86
CA GLN A 106 -3.81 6.57 -0.16
C GLN A 106 -5.10 6.05 -0.80
N TYR A 107 -5.14 5.97 -2.12
CA TYR A 107 -6.35 5.64 -2.88
C TYR A 107 -6.25 4.30 -3.60
N ARG A 108 -5.04 3.84 -3.96
CA ARG A 108 -4.86 2.51 -4.59
C ARG A 108 -4.41 1.42 -3.62
N GLN A 109 -4.00 1.76 -2.39
CA GLN A 109 -3.39 0.84 -1.42
C GLN A 109 -2.11 0.17 -1.93
N MET A 110 -1.40 0.84 -2.84
CA MET A 110 -0.13 0.41 -3.44
C MET A 110 0.96 1.46 -3.15
N PRO A 111 1.41 1.59 -1.89
CA PRO A 111 2.53 2.47 -1.57
C PRO A 111 3.78 1.99 -2.31
N SER A 112 4.66 2.92 -2.67
CA SER A 112 5.93 2.63 -3.34
C SER A 112 7.07 3.33 -2.60
N PRO A 113 8.32 2.87 -2.75
CA PRO A 113 9.46 3.54 -2.15
C PRO A 113 9.57 4.98 -2.68
N PRO A 114 9.87 5.99 -1.82
CA PRO A 114 10.13 7.36 -2.27
C PRO A 114 11.30 7.46 -3.24
N ALA A 115 12.24 6.50 -3.16
CA ALA A 115 13.49 6.46 -3.93
C ALA A 115 13.37 5.74 -5.29
N GLY A 116 12.23 5.12 -5.60
CA GLY A 116 11.97 4.53 -6.91
C GLY A 116 11.48 5.60 -7.88
N GLY A 117 12.36 6.12 -8.72
CA GLY A 117 11.96 7.01 -9.81
C GLY A 117 10.92 6.30 -10.68
N PHE A 118 9.66 6.73 -10.63
CA PHE A 118 8.65 6.26 -11.55
C PHE A 118 9.07 6.64 -12.97
N PHE A 119 9.58 5.67 -13.72
CA PHE A 119 9.64 5.77 -15.16
C PHE A 119 8.20 5.89 -15.65
N LYS A 120 7.84 7.05 -16.21
CA LYS A 120 6.62 7.20 -16.99
C LYS A 120 6.99 6.76 -18.40
N PRO A 121 6.68 5.53 -18.86
CA PRO A 121 7.16 5.04 -20.14
C PRO A 121 6.72 5.95 -21.29
N ASP A 122 5.52 6.52 -21.18
CA ASP A 122 4.97 7.49 -22.13
C ASP A 122 5.73 8.83 -22.20
N ASN A 123 6.55 9.12 -21.19
CA ASN A 123 7.43 10.30 -21.14
C ASN A 123 8.89 9.96 -21.48
N ILE A 124 9.19 8.69 -21.79
CA ILE A 124 10.52 8.29 -22.26
C ILE A 124 10.54 8.52 -23.77
N GLN A 125 11.21 9.58 -24.19
CA GLN A 125 11.49 9.78 -25.61
C GLN A 125 12.66 8.89 -26.03
N ILE A 126 12.42 8.03 -27.00
CA ILE A 126 13.50 7.29 -27.67
C ILE A 126 14.19 8.28 -28.60
N VAL A 127 15.41 8.69 -28.23
CA VAL A 127 16.26 9.51 -29.10
C VAL A 127 17.12 8.57 -29.92
N ASP A 128 16.89 8.53 -31.22
CA ASP A 128 17.71 7.77 -32.17
C ASP A 128 18.94 8.60 -32.55
N ALA A 129 19.95 8.61 -31.67
CA ALA A 129 21.22 9.29 -31.89
C ALA A 129 22.39 8.38 -31.50
N LEU A 130 23.41 8.34 -32.36
CA LEU A 130 24.66 7.65 -32.04
C LEU A 130 25.42 8.45 -30.97
N PRO A 131 25.92 7.80 -29.90
CA PRO A 131 26.80 8.46 -28.93
C PRO A 131 28.07 8.93 -29.64
N ALA A 132 28.50 10.15 -29.33
CA ALA A 132 29.72 10.77 -29.86
C ALA A 132 30.99 10.06 -29.35
#